data_AF-A0A0F9VC80-F1
#
_entry.id   AF-A0A0F9VC80-F1
#
_cell.length_a   1.000
_cell.length_b   1.000
_cell.length_c   1.000
_cell.angle_alpha   90.00
_cell.angle_beta   90.00
_cell.angle_gamma   90.00
#
_symmetry.space_group_name_H-M   'P 1'
#
loop_
_entity.id
_entity.type
_entity.pdbx_description
1 polymer ?
#
loop_
_entity_poly.entity_id
_entity_poly.type
_entity_poly.pdbx_seq_one_letter_code
_entity_poly.pdbx_strand_id
1 'polypeptide(L)' 'MQDLNIPLNARQWAQVTEALASLNEGEPATPAQVALWVCRQLRSEVLHNESKKANNASDRSIRQALKGEGW' A
#
# COMPACT_ATOMS: atom_id res chain seq x y z
N MET A 1 -6.21 -1.23 -20.42
CA MET A 1 -5.66 -0.84 -19.11
C MET A 1 -6.37 0.43 -18.70
N GLN A 2 -6.93 0.51 -17.48
CA GLN A 2 -7.47 1.80 -17.00
C GLN A 2 -6.33 2.82 -17.00
N ASP A 3 -6.56 3.99 -17.59
CA ASP A 3 -5.65 5.13 -17.50
C ASP A 3 -5.60 5.57 -16.04
N LEU A 4 -4.61 5.06 -15.32
CA LEU A 4 -4.34 5.40 -13.93
C LEU A 4 -3.58 6.72 -13.91
N ASN A 5 -4.31 7.80 -14.19
CA ASN A 5 -3.79 9.15 -14.03
C ASN A 5 -3.83 9.49 -12.53
N ILE A 6 -2.77 9.13 -11.81
CA ILE A 6 -2.62 9.46 -10.39
C ILE A 6 -2.00 10.86 -10.30
N PRO A 7 -2.74 11.88 -9.80
CA PRO A 7 -2.19 13.22 -9.69
C PRO A 7 -1.18 13.27 -8.54
N LEU A 8 0.10 13.15 -8.87
CA LEU A 8 1.20 13.44 -7.96
C LEU A 8 1.64 14.90 -8.13
N ASN A 9 1.95 15.59 -7.04
CA ASN A 9 2.58 16.91 -7.12
C ASN A 9 4.06 16.79 -7.54
N ALA A 10 4.68 17.92 -7.90
CA ALA A 10 6.07 17.94 -8.40
C ALA A 10 7.08 17.33 -7.42
N ARG A 11 6.88 17.52 -6.11
CA ARG A 11 7.75 16.96 -5.07
C ARG A 11 7.59 15.44 -4.98
N GLN A 12 6.36 14.93 -5.01
CA GLN A 12 6.07 13.49 -5.00
C GLN A 12 6.63 12.82 -6.24
N TRP A 13 6.49 13.46 -7.41
CA TRP A 13 7.12 13.01 -8.65
C TRP A 13 8.63 12.85 -8.50
N ALA A 14 9.33 13.89 -8.01
CA ALA A 14 10.78 13.84 -7.84
C ALA A 14 11.22 12.68 -6.93
N GLN A 15 10.53 12.49 -5.79
CA GLN A 15 10.85 11.42 -4.84
C GLN A 15 10.66 10.02 -5.44
N VAL A 16 9.56 9.79 -6.16
CA VAL A 16 9.29 8.47 -6.75
C VAL A 16 10.22 8.18 -7.92
N THR A 17 10.50 9.18 -8.76
CA THR A 17 11.43 9.02 -9.88
C THR A 17 12.86 8.76 -9.40
N GLU A 18 13.32 9.45 -8.36
CA GLU A 18 14.64 9.22 -7.75
C GLU A 18 14.75 7.81 -7.15
N ALA A 19 13.74 7.38 -6.39
CA ALA A 19 13.69 6.04 -5.82
C ALA A 19 13.69 4.97 -6.92
N LEU A 20 12.91 5.14 -7.98
CA LEU A 20 12.89 4.19 -9.08
C LEU A 20 14.16 4.23 -9.94
N ALA A 21 14.82 5.38 -10.10
CA ALA A 21 16.08 5.47 -10.81
C ALA A 21 17.18 4.64 -10.13
N SER A 22 17.21 4.60 -8.80
CA SER A 22 18.12 3.72 -8.05
C SER A 22 17.89 2.23 -8.30
N LEU A 23 16.65 1.84 -8.63
CA LEU A 23 16.26 0.47 -8.95
C LEU A 23 16.45 0.14 -10.44
N ASN A 24 16.56 1.16 -11.29
CA ASN A 24 16.64 1.04 -12.74
C ASN A 24 18.05 1.39 -13.27
N GLU A 25 19.09 1.02 -12.50
CA GLU A 25 20.51 1.20 -12.87
C GLU A 25 20.91 2.65 -13.22
N GLY A 26 20.22 3.64 -12.64
CA GLY A 26 20.47 5.05 -12.87
C GLY A 26 19.67 5.65 -14.03
N GLU A 27 18.87 4.86 -14.75
CA GLU A 27 17.95 5.39 -15.76
C GLU A 27 16.68 5.99 -15.12
N PRO A 28 16.23 7.17 -15.58
CA PRO A 28 15.04 7.80 -15.04
C PRO A 28 13.79 6.96 -15.34
N ALA A 29 12.97 6.75 -14.32
CA ALA A 29 11.73 6.00 -14.47
C ALA A 29 10.73 6.71 -15.40
N THR A 30 10.14 5.96 -16.30
CA THR A 30 9.07 6.44 -17.18
C THR A 30 7.81 6.77 -16.37
N PRO A 31 6.95 7.67 -16.86
CA PRO A 31 5.70 7.99 -16.17
C PRO A 31 4.80 6.77 -15.91
N ALA A 32 4.80 5.79 -16.82
CA ALA A 32 4.05 4.55 -16.68
C ALA A 32 4.60 3.67 -15.54
N GLN A 33 5.92 3.59 -15.37
CA GLN A 33 6.55 2.85 -14.27
C GLN A 33 6.22 3.49 -12.92
N VAL A 34 6.26 4.84 -12.85
CA VAL A 34 5.86 5.60 -11.66
C VAL A 34 4.39 5.31 -11.31
N ALA A 35 3.48 5.44 -12.27
CA ALA A 35 2.06 5.18 -12.05
C ALA A 35 1.81 3.73 -11.55
N LEU A 36 2.43 2.75 -12.19
CA LEU A 36 2.31 1.34 -11.81
C LEU A 36 2.83 1.08 -10.39
N TRP A 37 3.97 1.68 -10.03
CA TRP A 37 4.52 1.55 -8.69
C TRP A 37 3.57 2.13 -7.64
N VAL A 38 3.02 3.32 -7.87
CA VAL A 38 2.07 3.94 -6.93
C VAL A 38 0.81 3.08 -6.77
N CYS A 39 0.26 2.54 -7.86
CA CYS A 39 -0.89 1.63 -7.79
C CYS A 39 -0.59 0.39 -6.94
N ARG A 40 0.62 -0.18 -7.06
CA ARG A 40 1.05 -1.33 -6.26
C ARG A 40 1.15 -0.96 -4.77
N GLN A 41 1.70 0.21 -4.44
CA GLN A 41 1.77 0.69 -3.06
C GLN A 41 0.37 0.89 -2.46
N LEU A 42 -0.53 1.58 -3.19
CA LEU A 42 -1.91 1.79 -2.75
C LEU A 42 -2.65 0.47 -2.53
N ARG A 43 -2.51 -0.49 -3.44
CA ARG A 43 -3.12 -1.82 -3.29
C ARG A 43 -2.56 -2.56 -2.07
N SER A 44 -1.25 -2.49 -1.84
CA SER A 44 -0.60 -3.11 -0.68
C SER A 44 -1.14 -2.52 0.63
N GLU A 45 -1.30 -1.19 0.71
CA GLU A 45 -1.88 -0.51 1.86
C GLU A 45 -3.33 -0.88 2.11
N VAL A 46 -4.15 -0.99 1.06
CA VAL A 46 -5.54 -1.46 1.18
C VAL A 46 -5.58 -2.87 1.77
N LEU A 47 -4.81 -3.79 1.19
CA LEU A 47 -4.74 -5.18 1.67
C LEU A 47 -4.22 -5.29 3.10
N HIS A 48 -3.20 -4.50 3.46
CA HIS A 48 -2.68 -4.45 4.82
C HIS A 48 -3.74 -3.96 5.81
N ASN A 49 -4.47 -2.91 5.47
CA ASN A 49 -5.54 -2.38 6.32
C ASN A 49 -6.72 -3.35 6.45
N GLU A 50 -7.09 -4.06 5.38
CA GLU A 50 -8.12 -5.11 5.42
C GLU A 50 -7.69 -6.28 6.30
N SER A 51 -6.45 -6.76 6.16
CA SER A 51 -5.89 -7.80 7.02
C SER A 51 -5.86 -7.37 8.49
N LYS A 52 -5.42 -6.14 8.78
CA LYS A 52 -5.40 -5.58 10.14
C LYS A 52 -6.82 -5.51 10.73
N LYS A 53 -7.82 -5.12 9.95
CA LYS A 53 -9.23 -5.11 10.38
C LYS A 53 -9.73 -6.52 10.70
N ALA A 54 -9.42 -7.50 9.85
CA ALA A 54 -9.79 -8.90 10.06
C ALA A 54 -9.15 -9.46 11.35
N ASN A 55 -7.85 -9.22 11.54
CA ASN A 55 -7.14 -9.63 12.76
C ASN A 55 -7.75 -8.98 14.01
N ASN A 56 -8.02 -7.67 13.99
CA ASN A 56 -8.66 -6.97 15.11
C ASN A 56 -10.10 -7.46 15.39
N ALA A 57 -10.82 -7.93 14.38
CA ALA A 57 -12.13 -8.54 14.56
C ALA A 57 -12.01 -9.93 15.21
N SER A 58 -11.06 -10.74 14.75
CA SER A 58 -10.74 -12.04 15.34
C SER A 58 -10.27 -11.92 16.80
N ASP A 59 -9.38 -10.98 17.10
CA ASP A 59 -8.92 -10.74 18.47
C ASP A 59 -10.07 -10.33 19.40
N ARG A 60 -11.04 -9.57 18.89
CA ARG A 60 -12.24 -9.19 19.65
C ARG A 60 -13.16 -10.38 19.91
N SER A 61 -13.38 -11.26 18.93
CA SER A 61 -14.23 -12.44 19.12
C SER A 61 -13.59 -13.43 20.10
N ILE A 62 -12.27 -13.65 20.02
CA ILE A 62 -11.53 -14.48 20.97
C ILE A 62 -11.66 -13.93 22.39
N ARG A 63 -11.46 -12.62 22.60
CA ARG A 63 -11.63 -11.98 23.92
C ARG A 63 -13.05 -12.09 24.46
N GLN A 64 -14.06 -12.06 23.60
CA GLN A 64 -15.46 -12.24 24.01
C GLN A 64 -15.73 -13.69 24.42
N ALA A 65 -15.21 -14.68 23.69
CA ALA A 65 -15.33 -16.09 24.05
C ALA A 65 -14.67 -16.37 25.40
N LEU A 66 -13.43 -15.89 25.61
CA LEU A 66 -12.70 -16.07 26.87
C LEU A 66 -13.43 -15.46 28.08
N LYS A 67 -14.08 -14.30 27.91
CA LYS A 67 -14.92 -13.68 28.96
C LYS A 67 -16.17 -14.49 29.29
N GLY A 68 -16.72 -15.23 28.32
CA GLY A 68 -17.87 -16.10 28.52
C GLY A 68 -17.51 -17.44 29.20
N GLU A 69 -16.27 -17.89 29.07
CA GLU A 69 -15.78 -19.15 29.62
C GLU A 69 -15.20 -19.04 31.04
N GLY A 70 -15.17 -17.85 31.63
CA GLY A 70 -14.83 -17.66 33.05
C GLY A 70 -13.35 -17.80 33.39
N TRP A 71 -12.45 -17.38 32.49
CA TRP A 71 -11.02 -17.20 32.76
C TRP A 71 -10.66 -15.73 33.05
#